data_AF-A0AAI9W242-F1
#
_entry.id   AF-A0AAI9W242-F1
#
_cell.length_a   1.000
_cell.length_b   1.000
_cell.length_c   1.000
_cell.angle_alpha   90.00
_cell.angle_beta   90.00
_cell.angle_gamma   90.00
#
_symmetry.space_group_name_H-M   'P 1'
#
loop_
_entity.id
_entity.type
_entity.pdbx_description
1 polymer ?
#
loop_
_entity_poly.entity_id
_entity_poly.type
_entity_poly.pdbx_seq_one_letter_code
_entity_poly.pdbx_strand_id
1 'polypeptide(L)'
;GMFDEKSGVIAVDMTSPDRIPEGADPESCTILHAVNLTGEGPDALAQIKELLDSRCSGWRNMSSARRSTESVMLHPCSHDQRVEASLHIETGIGLAGTHVISDYHLSDAAVDTGRAAAKALTKSR
;
A
#
# COMPACT_ATOMS: atom_id res chain seq x y z
N GLY A 1 -0.85 11.58 -6.58
CA GLY A 1 -1.64 10.93 -5.52
C GLY A 1 -2.64 11.94 -5.02
N MET A 2 -3.88 11.54 -4.83
CA MET A 2 -5.00 12.37 -4.39
C MET A 2 -5.44 11.89 -3.00
N PHE A 3 -5.70 12.83 -2.11
CA PHE A 3 -6.36 12.55 -0.84
C PHE A 3 -7.60 13.44 -0.75
N ASP A 4 -8.75 12.86 -0.44
CA ASP A 4 -9.97 13.59 -0.15
C ASP A 4 -10.31 13.44 1.34
N GLU A 5 -10.15 14.54 2.07
CA GLU A 5 -10.38 14.58 3.52
C GLU A 5 -11.83 14.28 3.90
N LYS A 6 -12.79 14.61 3.03
CA LYS A 6 -14.23 14.41 3.31
C LYS A 6 -14.64 12.94 3.26
N SER A 7 -14.17 12.21 2.25
CA SER A 7 -14.46 10.77 2.09
C SER A 7 -13.42 9.87 2.76
N GLY A 8 -12.28 10.42 3.21
CA GLY A 8 -11.18 9.65 3.76
C GLY A 8 -10.48 8.76 2.72
N VAL A 9 -10.68 9.03 1.44
CA VAL A 9 -10.15 8.21 0.34
C VAL A 9 -8.79 8.73 -0.11
N ILE A 10 -7.82 7.83 -0.18
CA ILE A 10 -6.52 8.05 -0.86
C ILE A 10 -6.56 7.30 -2.18
N ALA A 11 -6.23 7.99 -3.27
CA ALA A 11 -6.05 7.39 -4.59
C ALA A 11 -4.65 7.71 -5.15
N VAL A 12 -3.92 6.69 -5.55
CA VAL A 12 -2.65 6.82 -6.27
C VAL A 12 -2.93 6.56 -7.73
N ASP A 13 -2.79 7.61 -8.53
CA ASP A 13 -2.77 7.53 -9.98
C ASP A 13 -1.31 7.35 -10.44
N MET A 14 -1.04 6.25 -11.14
CA MET A 14 0.27 5.93 -11.72
C MET A 14 0.40 6.41 -13.17
N THR A 15 -0.65 6.99 -13.76
CA THR A 15 -0.61 7.58 -15.11
C THR A 15 0.01 8.98 -15.12
N SER A 16 0.27 9.58 -13.94
CA SER A 16 0.89 10.90 -13.86
C SER A 16 2.30 10.87 -14.47
N PRO A 17 2.69 11.87 -15.29
CA PRO A 17 3.97 11.85 -16.02
C PRO A 17 5.22 11.68 -15.14
N ASP A 18 5.17 12.13 -13.89
CA ASP A 18 6.23 11.98 -12.88
C ASP A 18 6.33 10.57 -12.27
N ARG A 19 5.42 9.65 -12.63
CA ARG A 19 5.25 8.34 -11.97
C ARG A 19 5.31 7.16 -12.92
N ILE A 20 5.41 7.41 -14.22
CA ILE A 20 5.63 6.39 -15.24
C ILE A 20 7.09 5.93 -15.14
N PRO A 21 7.38 4.64 -14.91
CA PRO A 21 8.74 4.14 -14.88
C PRO A 21 9.49 4.43 -16.18
N GLU A 22 10.79 4.69 -16.09
CA GLU A 22 11.64 4.91 -17.26
C GLU A 22 11.58 3.69 -18.21
N GLY A 23 11.20 3.93 -19.47
CA GLY A 23 11.02 2.88 -20.48
C GLY A 23 9.66 2.17 -20.48
N ALA A 24 8.74 2.53 -19.58
CA ALA A 24 7.37 2.07 -19.65
C ALA A 24 6.54 2.89 -20.66
N ASP A 25 5.61 2.24 -21.35
CA ASP A 25 4.67 2.91 -22.24
C ASP A 25 3.61 3.65 -21.40
N PRO A 26 3.48 4.99 -21.49
CA PRO A 26 2.47 5.78 -20.78
C PRO A 26 1.04 5.26 -20.95
N GLU A 27 0.72 4.71 -22.12
CA GLU A 27 -0.61 4.17 -22.43
C GLU A 27 -0.83 2.76 -21.82
N SER A 28 0.22 2.12 -21.32
CA SER A 28 0.18 0.82 -20.66
C SER A 28 0.07 0.89 -19.13
N CYS A 29 0.34 2.06 -18.53
CA CYS A 29 0.44 2.24 -17.09
C CYS A 29 -0.88 2.69 -16.45
N THR A 30 -1.89 1.82 -16.36
CA THR A 30 -3.13 2.15 -15.62
C THR A 30 -3.22 1.38 -14.30
N ILE A 31 -2.32 1.66 -13.35
CA ILE A 31 -2.51 1.16 -11.98
C ILE A 31 -3.03 2.31 -11.13
N LEU A 32 -4.34 2.34 -10.93
CA LEU A 32 -4.95 3.20 -9.94
C LEU A 32 -5.19 2.40 -8.66
N HIS A 33 -4.58 2.82 -7.56
CA HIS A 33 -4.80 2.21 -6.25
C HIS A 33 -5.61 3.17 -5.38
N ALA A 34 -6.83 2.79 -4.98
CA ALA A 34 -7.67 3.63 -4.13
C ALA A 34 -8.16 2.86 -2.90
N VAL A 35 -8.09 3.51 -1.73
CA VAL A 35 -8.46 2.94 -0.43
C VAL A 35 -9.24 3.99 0.35
N ASN A 36 -10.32 3.58 1.02
CA ASN A 36 -11.01 4.39 2.01
C ASN A 36 -10.43 4.06 3.39
N LEU A 37 -9.88 5.05 4.08
CA LEU A 37 -9.26 4.87 5.39
C LEU A 37 -10.26 4.98 6.56
N THR A 38 -11.49 5.40 6.28
CA THR A 38 -12.49 5.74 7.30
C THR A 38 -13.68 4.78 7.36
N GLY A 39 -13.75 3.83 6.42
CA GLY A 39 -14.83 2.86 6.36
C GLY A 39 -14.45 1.61 5.58
N GLU A 40 -15.27 0.58 5.74
CA GLU A 40 -15.14 -0.71 5.07
C GLU A 40 -16.46 -1.11 4.40
N GLY A 41 -16.41 -2.11 3.52
CA GLY A 41 -17.59 -2.71 2.93
C GLY A 41 -18.11 -1.99 1.67
N PRO A 42 -19.34 -2.34 1.25
CA PRO A 42 -19.95 -1.83 0.02
C PRO A 42 -20.05 -0.30 -0.06
N ASP A 43 -20.33 0.35 1.06
CA ASP A 43 -20.49 1.81 1.14
C ASP A 43 -19.14 2.54 0.95
N ALA A 44 -18.08 2.04 1.59
CA ALA A 44 -16.73 2.56 1.39
C ALA A 44 -16.26 2.37 -0.05
N LEU A 45 -16.59 1.23 -0.66
CA LEU A 45 -16.31 0.96 -2.07
C LEU A 45 -17.12 1.88 -3.00
N ALA A 46 -18.34 2.27 -2.64
CA ALA A 46 -19.14 3.23 -3.40
C ALA A 46 -18.50 4.63 -3.38
N GLN A 47 -18.06 5.10 -2.21
CA GLN A 47 -17.37 6.39 -2.07
C GLN A 47 -16.07 6.46 -2.88
N ILE A 48 -15.29 5.36 -2.91
CA ILE A 48 -14.11 5.27 -3.78
C ILE A 48 -14.52 5.47 -5.24
N LYS A 49 -15.57 4.77 -5.71
CA LYS A 49 -16.04 4.88 -7.09
C LYS A 49 -16.52 6.29 -7.42
N GLU A 50 -17.28 6.93 -6.54
CA GLU A 50 -17.75 8.31 -6.73
C GLU A 50 -16.59 9.30 -6.83
N LEU A 51 -15.58 9.17 -5.97
CA LEU A 51 -14.37 10.00 -6.05
C LEU A 51 -13.67 9.79 -7.40
N LEU A 52 -13.49 8.54 -7.82
CA LEU A 52 -12.84 8.22 -9.10
C LEU A 52 -13.66 8.67 -10.31
N ASP A 53 -14.98 8.56 -10.27
CA ASP A 53 -15.87 9.07 -11.32
C ASP A 53 -15.75 10.61 -11.43
N SER A 54 -15.59 11.31 -10.31
CA SER A 54 -15.45 12.77 -10.29
C SER A 54 -14.06 13.27 -10.71
N ARG A 55 -12.99 12.55 -10.35
CA ARG A 55 -11.61 12.99 -10.54
C ARG A 55 -10.92 12.36 -11.75
N CYS A 56 -11.37 11.18 -12.16
CA CYS A 56 -10.72 10.32 -13.14
C CYS A 56 -11.77 9.68 -14.06
N SER A 57 -12.70 10.43 -14.65
CA SER A 57 -13.92 9.94 -15.33
C SER A 57 -13.73 8.82 -16.38
N GLY A 58 -12.53 8.64 -16.94
CA GLY A 58 -12.18 7.53 -17.84
C GLY A 58 -11.80 6.21 -17.17
N TRP A 59 -11.60 6.16 -15.86
CA TRP A 59 -10.97 5.04 -15.14
C TRP A 59 -11.68 3.69 -15.36
N ARG A 60 -13.01 3.71 -15.53
CA ARG A 60 -13.83 2.49 -15.74
C ARG A 60 -13.53 1.80 -17.06
N ASN A 61 -13.14 2.56 -18.09
CA ASN A 61 -12.86 2.04 -19.43
C ASN A 61 -11.37 1.69 -19.61
N MET A 62 -10.51 2.15 -18.70
CA MET A 62 -9.05 1.93 -18.75
C MET A 62 -8.60 0.73 -17.90
N SER A 63 -9.51 0.08 -17.16
CA SER A 63 -9.16 -1.12 -16.38
C SER A 63 -9.15 -2.36 -17.28
N SER A 64 -7.96 -2.82 -17.70
CA SER A 64 -7.80 -4.12 -18.35
C SER A 64 -8.09 -5.30 -17.41
N ALA A 65 -7.88 -5.10 -16.11
CA ALA A 65 -8.26 -6.01 -15.04
C ALA A 65 -8.75 -5.22 -13.82
N ARG A 66 -9.93 -5.57 -13.31
CA ARG A 66 -10.50 -4.97 -12.10
C ARG A 66 -10.50 -5.98 -10.96
N ARG A 67 -9.74 -5.69 -9.91
CA ARG A 67 -9.84 -6.38 -8.63
C ARG A 67 -10.38 -5.39 -7.60
N SER A 68 -11.58 -5.64 -7.13
CA SER A 68 -12.17 -4.90 -6.01
C SER A 68 -12.45 -5.87 -4.88
N THR A 69 -12.05 -5.49 -3.67
CA THR A 69 -12.41 -6.20 -2.45
C THR A 69 -13.12 -5.21 -1.55
N GLU A 70 -14.15 -5.68 -0.86
CA GLU A 70 -14.99 -4.86 0.01
C GLU A 70 -14.28 -4.50 1.30
N SER A 71 -13.30 -5.32 1.72
CA SER A 71 -12.40 -5.01 2.81
C SER A 71 -11.00 -5.51 2.46
N VAL A 72 -10.00 -4.69 2.75
CA VAL A 72 -8.61 -5.11 2.93
C VAL A 72 -8.31 -4.82 4.38
N MET A 73 -8.01 -5.87 5.15
CA MET A 73 -7.43 -5.66 6.46
C MET A 73 -5.99 -5.16 6.27
N LEU A 74 -5.84 -3.84 6.18
CA LEU A 74 -4.56 -3.20 6.40
C LEU A 74 -4.32 -3.30 7.89
N HIS A 75 -3.62 -4.34 8.35
CA HIS A 75 -3.43 -4.58 9.79
C HIS A 75 -2.99 -3.27 10.45
N PRO A 76 -3.87 -2.61 11.23
CA PRO A 76 -3.56 -1.33 11.81
C PRO A 76 -2.75 -1.63 13.05
N CYS A 77 -1.46 -1.91 12.89
CA CYS A 77 -0.58 -2.06 14.04
C CYS A 77 -0.26 -0.66 14.54
N SER A 78 -0.90 -0.24 15.63
CA SER A 78 -0.29 0.76 16.51
C SER A 78 1.09 0.26 16.93
N HIS A 79 2.01 1.16 17.30
CA HIS A 79 3.41 0.77 17.53
C HIS A 79 3.55 -0.37 18.56
N ASP A 80 2.69 -0.39 19.59
CA ASP A 80 2.59 -1.41 20.63
C ASP A 80 2.08 -2.79 20.14
N GLN A 81 1.45 -2.85 18.97
CA GLN A 81 1.00 -4.10 18.34
C GLN A 81 2.03 -4.65 17.35
N ARG A 82 3.11 -3.92 17.07
CA ARG A 82 4.18 -4.37 16.16
C ARG A 82 5.13 -5.33 16.86
N VAL A 83 5.74 -6.22 16.09
CA VAL A 83 6.69 -7.22 16.60
C VAL A 83 8.13 -6.73 16.48
N GLU A 84 8.95 -7.07 17.48
CA GLU A 84 10.39 -6.82 17.45
C GLU A 84 11.08 -7.65 16.36
N ALA A 85 11.90 -7.00 15.52
CA ALA A 85 12.57 -7.64 14.40
C ALA A 85 13.55 -8.75 14.85
N SER A 86 14.11 -8.62 16.05
CA SER A 86 15.11 -9.54 16.59
C SER A 86 14.55 -10.79 17.25
N LEU A 87 13.22 -10.94 17.35
CA LEU A 87 12.57 -11.99 18.17
C LEU A 87 13.05 -13.41 17.85
N HIS A 88 13.38 -13.70 16.59
CA HIS A 88 13.84 -15.03 16.13
C HIS A 88 15.18 -14.97 15.38
N ILE A 89 15.93 -13.88 15.54
CA ILE A 89 17.14 -13.69 14.72
C ILE A 89 18.24 -14.69 15.08
N GLU A 90 18.36 -15.06 16.36
CA GLU A 90 19.35 -16.03 16.86
C GLU A 90 19.12 -17.44 16.32
N THR A 91 17.88 -17.76 15.91
CA THR A 91 17.54 -19.03 15.26
C THR A 91 17.66 -18.97 13.73
N GLY A 92 18.18 -17.85 13.19
CA GLY A 92 18.34 -17.64 11.76
C GLY A 92 17.05 -17.23 11.03
N ILE A 93 16.03 -16.77 11.76
CA ILE A 93 14.74 -16.32 11.19
C ILE A 93 14.63 -14.80 11.32
N GLY A 94 14.58 -14.10 10.19
CA GLY A 94 14.36 -12.65 10.14
C GLY A 94 12.89 -12.32 9.93
N LEU A 95 12.32 -11.46 10.77
CA LEU A 95 10.96 -10.94 10.60
C LEU A 95 11.00 -9.66 9.76
N ALA A 96 10.11 -9.55 8.76
CA ALA A 96 10.00 -8.40 7.89
C ALA A 96 8.55 -8.14 7.45
N GLY A 97 8.20 -6.87 7.27
CA GLY A 97 6.88 -6.42 6.84
C GLY A 97 6.36 -5.26 7.68
N THR A 98 5.20 -4.72 7.30
CA THR A 98 4.58 -3.57 7.99
C THR A 98 4.16 -3.84 9.45
N HIS A 99 4.19 -5.09 9.89
CA HIS A 99 3.86 -5.52 11.25
C HIS A 99 5.09 -5.57 12.17
N VAL A 100 6.29 -5.38 11.62
CA VAL A 100 7.54 -5.30 12.39
C VAL A 100 7.78 -3.85 12.82
N ILE A 101 8.36 -3.66 14.00
CA ILE A 101 8.70 -2.34 14.55
C ILE A 101 9.59 -1.58 13.57
N SER A 102 9.15 -0.37 13.22
CA SER A 102 9.78 0.54 12.26
C SER A 102 9.14 1.91 12.41
N ASP A 103 9.90 2.97 12.14
CA ASP A 103 9.38 4.35 12.11
C ASP A 103 8.55 4.64 10.86
N TYR A 104 8.54 3.71 9.89
CA TYR A 104 7.81 3.83 8.64
C TYR A 104 6.43 3.14 8.68
N HIS A 105 5.66 3.30 7.60
CA HIS A 105 4.32 2.72 7.44
C HIS A 105 4.18 1.97 6.11
N LEU A 106 3.30 0.96 6.08
CA LEU A 106 2.91 0.22 4.86
C LEU A 106 4.12 -0.32 4.08
N SER A 107 4.25 0.05 2.80
CA SER A 107 5.32 -0.41 1.92
C SER A 107 6.71 0.00 2.42
N ASP A 108 6.84 1.19 2.98
CA ASP A 108 8.13 1.72 3.44
C ASP A 108 8.62 0.94 4.65
N ALA A 109 7.71 0.61 5.58
CA ALA A 109 8.01 -0.29 6.69
C ALA A 109 8.43 -1.67 6.22
N ALA A 110 7.76 -2.23 5.21
CA ALA A 110 8.13 -3.54 4.68
C ALA A 110 9.53 -3.55 4.05
N VAL A 111 9.91 -2.50 3.33
CA VAL A 111 11.25 -2.36 2.72
C VAL A 111 12.32 -2.16 3.79
N ASP A 112 12.09 -1.26 4.75
CA ASP A 112 13.01 -0.96 5.83
C ASP A 112 13.30 -2.19 6.70
N THR A 113 12.25 -2.84 7.19
CA THR A 113 12.34 -4.03 8.05
C THR A 113 12.95 -5.22 7.31
N GLY A 114 12.64 -5.40 6.02
CA GLY A 114 13.28 -6.40 5.18
C GLY A 114 14.80 -6.19 5.05
N ARG A 115 15.23 -4.94 4.86
CA ARG A 115 16.66 -4.60 4.81
C ARG A 115 17.34 -4.84 6.15
N ALA A 116 16.70 -4.46 7.25
CA ALA A 116 17.22 -4.67 8.61
C ALA A 116 17.37 -6.17 8.91
N ALA A 117 16.35 -6.98 8.60
CA ALA A 117 16.36 -8.42 8.79
C ALA A 117 17.49 -9.09 8.00
N ALA A 118 17.65 -8.74 6.71
CA ALA A 118 18.72 -9.28 5.86
C ALA A 118 20.13 -8.96 6.43
N LYS A 119 20.33 -7.72 6.90
CA LYS A 119 21.60 -7.30 7.52
C LYS A 119 21.88 -8.05 8.83
N ALA A 120 20.84 -8.28 9.64
CA ALA A 120 20.98 -8.99 10.91
C ALA A 120 21.29 -10.48 10.70
N LEU A 121 20.61 -11.15 9.77
CA LEU A 121 20.86 -12.55 9.42
C LEU A 121 22.27 -12.77 8.87
N THR A 122 22.79 -11.81 8.11
CA THR A 122 24.14 -11.90 7.55
C THR A 122 25.23 -11.77 8.64
N LYS A 123 24.96 -11.05 9.73
CA LYS A 123 25.89 -10.91 10.86
C LYS A 123 25.84 -12.09 11.84
N SER A 124 24.71 -12.81 11.88
CA SER A 124 24.52 -13.96 12.76
C SER A 124 25.05 -15.27 12.16
N ARG A 125 25.67 -15.19 10.98
CA ARG A 125 26.23 -16.33 10.23
C ARG A 125 27.75 -16.24 10.23
#